data_AF-A0AAD7RLL3-F1
#
_entry.id   AF-A0AAD7RLL3-F1
#
_cell.length_a   1.000
_cell.length_b   1.000
_cell.length_c   1.000
_cell.angle_alpha   90.00
_cell.angle_beta   90.00
_cell.angle_gamma   90.00
#
_symmetry.space_group_name_H-M   'P 1'
#
loop_
_entity.id
_entity.type
_entity.pdbx_description
1 polymer ?
#
loop_
_entity_poly.entity_id
_entity_poly.type
_entity_poly.pdbx_seq_one_letter_code
_entity_poly.pdbx_strand_id
1 'polypeptide(L)'
;MCDSVLLRPYLRELLSAKDARGMTPFMLAVSGRAYPAAITILEAAQKIAKGESGPGEKEDADSVFMEMICPAGTNPDDSPLYVLCCNDTCSFTWTGAEHINQDIFECRTCGLLESLCCCTECARVCHKGHDCKLKRTSPTAYCDCWEKCKCKTLIAGQKSARLDLLYRLLTTTSLVTTPNSRGEHILLFLVQTVARQSVEHCQYRPPRIREDRNRKAANAEDSDMPDHDLEPPRFAQLALERVLQDWNALKSMVLFGSRENKDPLSASSRIGHLLPEEQVYLNQQSATIRLDCFTHCLIVKCAPDITFIDTLLGTLVKELQNKYTPGRREEAVDVTMRFLRSVARVFVILSVEMASSKKKNNFIPQPIGKCRRVFQALLPYAMEELCNVAESLIVPVRMGIARPTAPFTLASTSIDAVQGSEELFSVEPLPPRPSPDQSNSSTQSASSYIMRNPQPAAAASRSLSAGETRSTTRLCPPTWRRWRLWRA
;
A
#
# COMPACT_ATOMS: atom_id res chain seq x y z
N MET A 1 29.88 -21.94 -3.63
CA MET A 1 30.67 -20.88 -2.94
C MET A 1 30.33 -20.80 -1.47
N CYS A 2 29.06 -20.65 -1.09
CA CYS A 2 28.64 -20.50 0.31
C CYS A 2 28.97 -21.70 1.23
N ASP A 3 29.15 -22.90 0.69
CA ASP A 3 29.56 -24.08 1.48
C ASP A 3 31.07 -24.38 1.37
N SER A 4 31.87 -23.48 0.77
CA SER A 4 33.31 -23.68 0.64
C SER A 4 34.02 -23.49 1.99
N VAL A 5 34.68 -24.55 2.46
CA VAL A 5 35.46 -24.53 3.71
C VAL A 5 36.57 -23.48 3.67
N LEU A 6 37.22 -23.31 2.50
CA LEU A 6 38.29 -22.33 2.30
C LEU A 6 37.81 -20.88 2.36
N LEU A 7 36.57 -20.63 1.93
CA LEU A 7 36.00 -19.28 1.91
C LEU A 7 35.31 -18.94 3.24
N ARG A 8 35.02 -19.92 4.09
CA ARG A 8 34.28 -19.74 5.35
C ARG A 8 34.79 -18.57 6.21
N PRO A 9 36.10 -18.33 6.38
CA PRO A 9 36.60 -17.19 7.16
C PRO A 9 36.25 -15.82 6.56
N TYR A 10 36.03 -15.76 5.24
CA TYR A 10 35.80 -14.52 4.49
C TYR A 10 34.32 -14.31 4.14
N LEU A 11 33.45 -15.30 4.35
CA LEU A 11 32.06 -15.24 3.91
C LEU A 11 31.28 -14.12 4.62
N ARG A 12 31.53 -13.86 5.90
CA ARG A 12 30.87 -12.76 6.62
C ARG A 12 31.18 -11.42 5.96
N GLU A 13 32.46 -11.12 5.76
CA GLU A 13 32.90 -9.89 5.11
C GLU A 13 32.31 -9.77 3.69
N LEU A 14 32.36 -10.86 2.91
CA LEU A 14 31.80 -10.89 1.56
C LEU A 14 30.29 -10.62 1.54
N LEU A 15 29.53 -11.22 2.45
CA LEU A 15 28.08 -11.10 2.50
C LEU A 15 27.61 -9.78 3.12
N SER A 16 28.43 -9.14 3.96
CA SER A 16 28.18 -7.79 4.49
C SER A 16 28.68 -6.67 3.58
N ALA A 17 29.53 -6.98 2.60
CA ALA A 17 30.06 -6.01 1.66
C ALA A 17 28.94 -5.33 0.86
N LYS A 18 29.09 -4.02 0.62
CA LYS A 18 28.11 -3.21 -0.09
C LYS A 18 28.68 -2.73 -1.42
N ASP A 19 27.86 -2.72 -2.46
CA ASP A 19 28.21 -2.10 -3.72
C ASP A 19 28.14 -0.55 -3.64
N ALA A 20 28.42 0.13 -4.76
CA ALA A 20 28.35 1.59 -4.85
C ALA A 20 26.95 2.18 -4.59
N ARG A 21 25.90 1.34 -4.58
CA ARG A 21 24.52 1.70 -4.26
C ARG A 21 24.13 1.32 -2.82
N GLY A 22 25.07 0.79 -2.04
CA GLY A 22 24.84 0.38 -0.66
C GLY A 22 24.16 -0.98 -0.50
N MET A 23 24.05 -1.79 -1.56
CA MET A 23 23.38 -3.09 -1.52
C MET A 23 24.34 -4.23 -1.20
N THR A 24 23.92 -5.14 -0.32
CA THR A 24 24.62 -6.40 -0.07
C THR A 24 24.38 -7.42 -1.19
N PRO A 25 25.15 -8.53 -1.29
CA PRO A 25 24.88 -9.61 -2.24
C PRO A 25 23.44 -10.15 -2.15
N PHE A 26 22.87 -10.21 -0.94
CA PHE A 26 21.48 -10.62 -0.75
C PHE A 26 20.50 -9.62 -1.38
N MET A 27 20.65 -8.33 -1.06
CA MET A 27 19.82 -7.26 -1.63
C MET A 27 19.90 -7.23 -3.17
N LEU A 28 21.11 -7.41 -3.72
CA LEU A 28 21.36 -7.51 -5.17
C LEU A 28 20.63 -8.70 -5.79
N ALA A 29 20.70 -9.88 -5.16
CA ALA A 29 20.01 -11.07 -5.65
C ALA A 29 18.49 -10.88 -5.68
N VAL A 30 17.91 -10.22 -4.66
CA VAL A 30 16.47 -9.88 -4.62
C VAL A 30 16.13 -8.85 -5.69
N SER A 31 16.89 -7.76 -5.81
CA SER A 31 16.66 -6.70 -6.81
C SER A 31 16.78 -7.23 -8.24
N GLY A 32 17.73 -8.13 -8.48
CA GLY A 32 17.94 -8.82 -9.75
C GLY A 32 17.00 -10.00 -10.01
N ARG A 33 16.04 -10.28 -9.11
CA ARG A 33 15.06 -11.38 -9.23
C ARG A 33 15.70 -12.78 -9.30
N ALA A 34 16.92 -12.92 -8.78
CA ALA A 34 17.65 -14.17 -8.64
C ALA A 34 17.26 -14.87 -7.33
N TYR A 35 15.98 -15.19 -7.16
CA TYR A 35 15.43 -15.69 -5.89
C TYR A 35 16.08 -16.98 -5.36
N PRO A 36 16.44 -17.98 -6.19
CA PRO A 36 17.17 -19.15 -5.70
C PRO A 36 18.52 -18.79 -5.09
N ALA A 37 19.27 -17.89 -5.73
CA ALA A 37 20.54 -17.41 -5.20
C ALA A 37 20.33 -16.61 -3.89
N ALA A 38 19.29 -15.79 -3.83
CA ALA A 38 18.93 -15.07 -2.62
C ALA A 38 18.61 -16.03 -1.45
N ILE A 39 17.90 -17.14 -1.70
CA ILE A 39 17.65 -18.19 -0.69
C ILE A 39 18.96 -18.81 -0.21
N THR A 40 19.85 -19.20 -1.12
CA THR A 40 21.17 -19.76 -0.75
C THR A 40 22.00 -18.78 0.08
N ILE A 41 21.98 -17.49 -0.26
CA ILE A 41 22.68 -16.44 0.49
C ILE A 41 22.04 -16.27 1.88
N LEU A 42 20.71 -16.23 1.98
CA LEU A 42 19.98 -16.12 3.24
C LEU A 42 20.32 -17.28 4.19
N GLU A 43 20.29 -18.51 3.70
CA GLU A 43 20.64 -19.70 4.47
C GLU A 43 22.11 -19.69 4.94
N ALA A 44 23.03 -19.21 4.09
CA ALA A 44 24.43 -19.04 4.46
C ALA A 44 24.61 -17.99 5.55
N ALA A 45 23.95 -16.84 5.44
CA ALA A 45 23.97 -15.79 6.45
C ALA A 45 23.44 -16.29 7.80
N GLN A 46 22.36 -17.09 7.80
CA GLN A 46 21.85 -17.72 9.02
C GLN A 46 22.83 -18.70 9.65
N LYS A 47 23.52 -19.51 8.85
CA LYS A 47 24.54 -20.46 9.34
C LYS A 47 25.72 -19.72 9.96
N ILE A 48 26.16 -18.61 9.36
CA ILE A 48 27.27 -17.78 9.86
C ILE A 48 26.89 -17.15 11.20
N ALA A 49 25.74 -16.47 11.27
CA ALA A 49 25.27 -15.83 12.50
C ALA A 49 25.14 -16.82 13.67
N LYS A 50 24.62 -18.03 13.42
CA LYS A 50 24.52 -19.10 14.43
C LYS A 50 25.86 -19.74 14.80
N GLY A 51 26.80 -19.79 13.87
CA GLY A 51 28.10 -20.44 14.07
C GLY A 51 29.11 -19.60 14.83
N GLU A 52 28.93 -18.28 14.85
CA GLU A 52 29.80 -17.34 15.58
C GLU A 52 29.32 -17.07 17.02
N SER A 53 28.06 -17.38 17.33
CA SER A 53 27.48 -17.11 18.65
C SER A 53 27.67 -18.29 19.60
N GLY A 54 28.30 -18.06 20.76
CA GLY A 54 28.25 -19.01 21.88
C GLY A 54 26.83 -19.15 22.45
N PRO A 55 26.53 -20.15 23.29
CA PRO A 55 25.25 -20.25 23.98
C PRO A 55 25.07 -19.09 24.98
N GLY A 56 24.56 -17.94 24.50
CA GLY A 56 24.35 -16.73 25.30
C GLY A 56 24.25 -15.40 24.52
N GLU A 57 24.74 -15.33 23.27
CA GLU A 57 24.94 -14.07 22.51
C GLU A 57 23.92 -13.87 21.37
N LYS A 58 22.64 -14.11 21.65
CA LYS A 58 21.59 -14.10 20.61
C LYS A 58 21.39 -12.72 19.93
N GLU A 59 21.56 -11.63 20.68
CA GLU A 59 21.42 -10.27 20.13
C GLU A 59 22.54 -9.92 19.15
N ASP A 60 23.74 -10.45 19.37
CA ASP A 60 24.86 -10.29 18.43
C ASP A 60 24.62 -11.10 17.15
N ALA A 61 24.10 -12.33 17.29
CA ALA A 61 23.71 -13.17 16.16
C ALA A 61 22.71 -12.47 15.20
N ASP A 62 21.66 -11.86 15.75
CA ASP A 62 20.62 -11.17 14.97
C ASP A 62 21.19 -9.91 14.30
N SER A 63 22.10 -9.19 14.97
CA SER A 63 22.80 -8.03 14.41
C SER A 63 23.69 -8.43 13.22
N VAL A 64 24.53 -9.45 13.40
CA VAL A 64 25.41 -9.99 12.35
C VAL A 64 24.60 -10.51 11.17
N PHE A 65 23.50 -11.20 11.44
CA PHE A 65 22.59 -11.66 10.40
C PHE A 65 22.01 -10.49 9.59
N MET A 66 21.49 -9.47 10.28
CA MET A 66 20.89 -8.31 9.62
C MET A 66 21.93 -7.47 8.87
N GLU A 67 23.18 -7.45 9.27
CA GLU A 67 24.27 -6.79 8.54
C GLU A 67 24.44 -7.35 7.11
N MET A 68 24.31 -8.67 6.95
CA MET A 68 24.38 -9.34 5.64
C MET A 68 23.09 -9.20 4.81
N ILE A 69 21.92 -9.14 5.48
CA ILE A 69 20.60 -9.20 4.84
C ILE A 69 20.04 -7.82 4.52
N CYS A 70 20.03 -6.91 5.50
CA CYS A 70 19.50 -5.55 5.37
C CYS A 70 20.18 -4.66 6.41
N PRO A 71 21.41 -4.18 6.13
CA PRO A 71 22.24 -3.48 7.10
C PRO A 71 21.62 -2.16 7.55
N ALA A 72 22.02 -1.69 8.73
CA ALA A 72 21.62 -0.38 9.24
C ALA A 72 21.98 0.75 8.24
N GLY A 73 21.09 1.72 8.11
CA GLY A 73 21.21 2.82 7.14
C GLY A 73 20.73 2.49 5.72
N THR A 74 20.27 1.26 5.47
CA THR A 74 19.60 0.92 4.20
C THR A 74 18.38 1.81 3.98
N ASN A 75 18.23 2.36 2.77
CA ASN A 75 17.03 3.11 2.41
C ASN A 75 15.81 2.18 2.58
N PRO A 76 14.74 2.59 3.28
CA PRO A 76 13.57 1.75 3.49
C PRO A 76 12.92 1.22 2.20
N ASP A 77 13.04 1.94 1.08
CA ASP A 77 12.53 1.51 -0.23
C ASP A 77 13.40 0.42 -0.89
N ASP A 78 14.60 0.20 -0.36
CA ASP A 78 15.52 -0.88 -0.78
C ASP A 78 15.50 -2.07 0.20
N SER A 79 14.60 -2.07 1.18
CA SER A 79 14.32 -3.22 2.04
C SER A 79 14.07 -4.47 1.19
N PRO A 80 14.78 -5.60 1.41
CA PRO A 80 14.61 -6.80 0.61
C PRO A 80 13.16 -7.31 0.55
N LEU A 81 12.43 -7.21 1.66
CA LEU A 81 11.02 -7.60 1.70
C LEU A 81 10.16 -6.68 0.84
N TYR A 82 10.41 -5.37 0.89
CA TYR A 82 9.67 -4.39 0.09
C TYR A 82 9.95 -4.57 -1.41
N VAL A 83 11.23 -4.71 -1.79
CA VAL A 83 11.67 -4.97 -3.17
C VAL A 83 11.08 -6.28 -3.69
N LEU A 84 11.11 -7.35 -2.88
CA LEU A 84 10.52 -8.64 -3.24
C LEU A 84 9.03 -8.50 -3.60
N CYS A 85 8.27 -7.70 -2.84
CA CYS A 85 6.86 -7.40 -3.10
C CYS A 85 6.63 -6.47 -4.29
N CYS A 86 7.59 -5.61 -4.63
CA CYS A 86 7.51 -4.71 -5.80
C CYS A 86 7.91 -5.38 -7.12
N ASN A 87 8.56 -6.55 -7.08
CA ASN A 87 9.12 -7.22 -8.25
C ASN A 87 8.09 -7.93 -9.16
N ASP A 88 6.95 -7.29 -9.44
CA ASP A 88 6.01 -7.77 -10.45
C ASP A 88 6.49 -7.45 -11.87
N THR A 89 5.91 -8.13 -12.85
CA THR A 89 6.32 -8.02 -14.25
C THR A 89 5.69 -6.81 -14.92
N CYS A 90 6.36 -6.29 -15.95
CA CYS A 90 5.80 -5.26 -16.82
C CYS A 90 4.44 -5.71 -17.38
N SER A 91 3.44 -4.82 -17.43
CA SER A 91 2.15 -5.15 -18.03
C SER A 91 2.25 -5.66 -19.48
N PHE A 92 3.24 -5.17 -20.25
CA PHE A 92 3.53 -5.66 -21.59
C PHE A 92 3.70 -7.18 -21.67
N THR A 93 4.22 -7.84 -20.62
CA THR A 93 4.43 -9.29 -20.64
C THR A 93 3.13 -10.09 -20.76
N TRP A 94 1.97 -9.50 -20.42
CA TRP A 94 0.67 -10.18 -20.46
C TRP A 94 -0.38 -9.44 -21.28
N THR A 95 -0.12 -8.20 -21.71
CA THR A 95 -0.99 -7.46 -22.64
C THR A 95 -0.44 -7.42 -24.07
N GLY A 96 0.87 -7.64 -24.26
CA GLY A 96 1.54 -7.29 -25.51
C GLY A 96 1.23 -5.86 -25.92
N ALA A 97 0.94 -5.65 -27.21
CA ALA A 97 0.50 -4.38 -27.78
C ALA A 97 -1.01 -4.08 -27.60
N GLU A 98 -1.76 -4.89 -26.85
CA GLU A 98 -3.15 -4.59 -26.54
C GLU A 98 -3.26 -3.46 -25.50
N HIS A 99 -4.06 -2.44 -25.82
CA HIS A 99 -4.28 -1.32 -24.91
C HIS A 99 -5.26 -1.73 -23.80
N ILE A 100 -4.85 -1.55 -22.55
CA ILE A 100 -5.72 -1.72 -21.38
C ILE A 100 -5.83 -0.40 -20.62
N ASN A 101 -6.92 -0.21 -19.87
CA ASN A 101 -7.03 0.88 -18.92
C ASN A 101 -6.12 0.60 -17.71
N GLN A 102 -5.00 1.32 -17.62
CA GLN A 102 -4.00 1.23 -16.55
C GLN A 102 -3.39 2.61 -16.28
N ASP A 103 -2.80 2.79 -15.09
CA ASP A 103 -2.00 3.99 -14.82
C ASP A 103 -0.72 3.96 -15.67
N ILE A 104 -0.49 5.03 -16.44
CA ILE A 104 0.68 5.18 -17.30
C ILE A 104 1.49 6.43 -16.98
N PHE A 105 2.80 6.34 -17.21
CA PHE A 105 3.76 7.36 -16.80
C PHE A 105 4.59 7.83 -17.99
N GLU A 106 4.82 9.14 -18.06
CA GLU A 106 5.85 9.73 -18.91
C GLU A 106 7.16 9.81 -18.14
N CYS A 107 8.29 9.52 -18.79
CA CYS A 107 9.62 9.65 -18.18
C CYS A 107 10.50 10.56 -19.03
N ARG A 108 10.71 11.79 -18.56
CA ARG A 108 11.51 12.80 -19.28
C ARG A 108 12.99 12.43 -19.34
N THR A 109 13.50 11.80 -18.27
CA THR A 109 14.89 11.32 -18.21
C THR A 109 15.18 10.26 -19.27
N CYS A 110 14.21 9.39 -19.58
CA CYS A 110 14.38 8.29 -20.54
C CYS A 110 13.81 8.56 -21.94
N GLY A 111 13.16 9.70 -22.15
CA GLY A 111 12.50 10.01 -23.42
C GLY A 111 11.22 9.20 -23.69
N LEU A 112 10.55 8.70 -22.65
CA LEU A 112 9.20 8.11 -22.77
C LEU A 112 8.19 9.25 -22.72
N LEU A 113 8.02 9.96 -23.84
CA LEU A 113 7.20 11.15 -24.00
C LEU A 113 6.20 10.96 -25.14
N GLU A 114 5.24 11.90 -25.23
CA GLU A 114 4.23 11.96 -26.31
C GLU A 114 3.39 10.69 -26.42
N SER A 115 3.64 9.83 -27.42
CA SER A 115 2.93 8.55 -27.58
C SER A 115 3.46 7.46 -26.65
N LEU A 116 4.71 7.56 -26.20
CA LEU A 116 5.37 6.54 -25.39
C LEU A 116 5.06 6.71 -23.91
N CYS A 117 4.97 5.60 -23.20
CA CYS A 117 4.75 5.57 -21.76
C CYS A 117 5.30 4.30 -21.10
N CYS A 118 5.32 4.28 -19.77
CA CYS A 118 5.58 3.06 -19.03
C CYS A 118 4.51 2.79 -17.98
N CYS A 119 4.32 1.51 -17.65
CA CYS A 119 3.38 1.08 -16.61
C CYS A 119 3.91 1.30 -15.20
N THR A 120 3.04 1.08 -14.21
CA THR A 120 3.35 1.27 -12.79
C THR A 120 4.59 0.50 -12.32
N GLU A 121 4.76 -0.74 -12.77
CA GLU A 121 5.88 -1.62 -12.42
C GLU A 121 7.19 -1.07 -12.98
N CYS A 122 7.19 -0.62 -14.22
CA CYS A 122 8.36 0.00 -14.85
C CYS A 122 8.71 1.33 -14.19
N ALA A 123 7.72 2.17 -13.88
CA ALA A 123 7.94 3.43 -13.18
C ALA A 123 8.66 3.24 -11.83
N ARG A 124 8.27 2.19 -11.08
CA ARG A 124 8.85 1.87 -9.77
C ARG A 124 10.24 1.24 -9.82
N VAL A 125 10.56 0.48 -10.88
CA VAL A 125 11.78 -0.34 -10.94
C VAL A 125 12.79 0.19 -11.96
N CYS A 126 12.35 0.43 -13.19
CA CYS A 126 13.21 0.87 -14.29
C CYS A 126 13.50 2.38 -14.21
N HIS A 127 12.51 3.16 -13.77
CA HIS A 127 12.59 4.61 -13.70
C HIS A 127 12.66 5.14 -12.25
N LYS A 128 13.10 4.30 -11.31
CA LYS A 128 13.32 4.69 -9.92
C LYS A 128 14.34 5.83 -9.87
N GLY A 129 13.93 6.98 -9.33
CA GLY A 129 14.77 8.18 -9.21
C GLY A 129 14.85 9.05 -10.46
N HIS A 130 14.06 8.77 -11.51
CA HIS A 130 13.96 9.61 -12.70
C HIS A 130 12.83 10.63 -12.59
N ASP A 131 12.79 11.63 -13.49
CA ASP A 131 11.61 12.50 -13.67
C ASP A 131 10.50 11.73 -14.39
N CYS A 132 9.80 10.90 -13.62
CA CYS A 132 8.73 10.01 -14.05
C CYS A 132 7.40 10.44 -13.42
N LYS A 133 6.40 10.78 -14.24
CA LYS A 133 5.14 11.38 -13.79
C LYS A 133 3.94 10.71 -14.44
N LEU A 134 2.85 10.61 -13.69
CA LEU A 134 1.58 10.07 -14.18
C LEU A 134 1.04 10.94 -15.32
N LYS A 135 0.69 10.30 -16.44
CA LYS A 135 0.12 10.98 -17.61
C LYS A 135 -1.36 11.24 -17.38
N ARG A 136 -1.84 12.44 -17.76
CA ARG A 136 -3.24 12.86 -17.57
C ARG A 136 -4.15 12.58 -18.78
N THR A 137 -3.61 12.13 -19.89
CA THR A 137 -4.34 11.78 -21.12
C THR A 137 -4.97 10.38 -21.02
N SER A 138 -5.66 9.91 -22.07
CA SER A 138 -6.38 8.62 -22.07
C SER A 138 -5.60 7.50 -21.36
N PRO A 139 -6.15 6.85 -20.33
CA PRO A 139 -5.46 5.85 -19.52
C PRO A 139 -5.36 4.48 -20.22
N THR A 140 -5.81 4.38 -21.46
CA THR A 140 -5.73 3.17 -22.27
C THR A 140 -4.42 3.13 -23.04
N ALA A 141 -3.50 2.26 -22.67
CA ALA A 141 -2.20 2.09 -23.33
C ALA A 141 -1.57 0.73 -22.98
N TYR A 142 -0.56 0.30 -23.73
CA TYR A 142 0.41 -0.70 -23.31
C TYR A 142 1.71 -0.03 -22.86
N CYS A 143 2.66 -0.79 -22.34
CA CYS A 143 3.92 -0.25 -21.82
C CYS A 143 5.04 -0.29 -22.87
N ASP A 144 5.67 0.85 -23.13
CA ASP A 144 6.75 1.04 -24.11
C ASP A 144 8.14 1.07 -23.48
N CYS A 145 8.26 0.73 -22.18
CA CYS A 145 9.53 0.82 -21.46
C CYS A 145 10.66 0.07 -22.16
N TRP A 146 10.36 -1.04 -22.82
CA TRP A 146 11.34 -1.88 -23.51
C TRP A 146 11.88 -1.23 -24.79
N GLU A 147 11.12 -0.35 -25.45
CA GLU A 147 11.55 0.33 -26.68
C GLU A 147 12.67 1.33 -26.45
N LYS A 148 12.68 1.97 -25.26
CA LYS A 148 13.67 3.00 -24.90
C LYS A 148 14.68 2.55 -23.86
N CYS A 149 14.40 1.49 -23.11
CA CYS A 149 15.19 1.09 -21.95
C CYS A 149 15.35 -0.43 -21.86
N LYS A 150 16.43 -0.87 -21.21
CA LYS A 150 16.59 -2.27 -20.79
C LYS A 150 15.61 -2.57 -19.64
N CYS A 151 14.40 -2.94 -19.99
CA CYS A 151 13.29 -3.09 -19.05
C CYS A 151 13.54 -4.27 -18.08
N LYS A 152 13.89 -3.94 -16.83
CA LYS A 152 14.20 -4.92 -15.77
C LYS A 152 12.97 -5.73 -15.35
N THR A 153 11.77 -5.18 -15.55
CA THR A 153 10.50 -5.80 -15.13
C THR A 153 9.95 -6.80 -16.16
N LEU A 154 10.58 -6.95 -17.33
CA LEU A 154 10.28 -8.08 -18.23
C LEU A 154 10.68 -9.43 -17.60
N ILE A 155 11.67 -9.43 -16.71
CA ILE A 155 12.18 -10.64 -16.06
C ILE A 155 11.26 -10.99 -14.88
N ALA A 156 10.58 -12.13 -14.91
CA ALA A 156 9.72 -12.56 -13.80
C ALA A 156 10.51 -13.15 -12.61
N GLY A 157 11.62 -13.83 -12.89
CA GLY A 157 12.29 -14.72 -11.94
C GLY A 157 11.48 -16.00 -11.65
N GLN A 158 12.03 -16.91 -10.84
CA GLN A 158 11.36 -18.17 -10.53
C GLN A 158 10.22 -17.95 -9.51
N LYS A 159 8.97 -18.18 -9.93
CA LYS A 159 7.75 -17.90 -9.13
C LYS A 159 7.75 -18.62 -7.77
N SER A 160 8.08 -19.92 -7.73
CA SER A 160 8.11 -20.72 -6.49
C SER A 160 9.18 -20.24 -5.51
N ALA A 161 10.40 -19.98 -5.99
CA ALA A 161 11.48 -19.45 -5.16
C ALA A 161 11.18 -18.04 -4.63
N ARG A 162 10.49 -17.19 -5.40
CA ARG A 162 10.03 -15.87 -4.92
C ARG A 162 9.11 -16.01 -3.71
N LEU A 163 8.16 -16.96 -3.77
CA LEU A 163 7.21 -17.22 -2.69
C LEU A 163 7.89 -17.87 -1.47
N ASP A 164 8.79 -18.83 -1.68
CA ASP A 164 9.60 -19.41 -0.59
C ASP A 164 10.44 -18.33 0.12
N LEU A 165 11.09 -17.46 -0.65
CA LEU A 165 11.86 -16.36 -0.08
C LEU A 165 11.00 -15.40 0.75
N LEU A 166 9.75 -15.12 0.33
CA LEU A 166 8.82 -14.33 1.12
C LEU A 166 8.56 -14.99 2.49
N TYR A 167 8.24 -16.29 2.50
CA TYR A 167 8.00 -17.01 3.75
C TYR A 167 9.21 -17.00 4.69
N ARG A 168 10.41 -17.17 4.13
CA ARG A 168 11.65 -17.12 4.90
C ARG A 168 11.91 -15.72 5.46
N LEU A 169 11.74 -14.66 4.67
CA LEU A 169 11.92 -13.29 5.17
C LEU A 169 10.94 -12.95 6.30
N LEU A 170 9.68 -13.35 6.18
CA LEU A 170 8.67 -13.11 7.22
C LEU A 170 8.96 -13.87 8.53
N THR A 171 9.59 -15.04 8.45
CA THR A 171 9.86 -15.87 9.63
C THR A 171 11.21 -15.58 10.28
N THR A 172 12.16 -15.04 9.52
CA THR A 172 13.56 -14.90 9.96
C THR A 172 13.97 -13.45 10.19
N THR A 173 13.17 -12.47 9.77
CA THR A 173 13.46 -11.05 9.92
C THR A 173 12.27 -10.30 10.53
N SER A 174 12.52 -9.09 11.03
CA SER A 174 11.49 -8.14 11.45
C SER A 174 11.15 -7.09 10.38
N LEU A 175 11.62 -7.26 9.13
CA LEU A 175 11.46 -6.27 8.05
C LEU A 175 9.98 -5.92 7.77
N VAL A 176 9.07 -6.84 8.05
CA VAL A 176 7.63 -6.67 7.82
C VAL A 176 7.02 -5.53 8.65
N THR A 177 7.63 -5.16 9.78
CA THR A 177 7.12 -4.11 10.65
C THR A 177 7.61 -2.72 10.25
N THR A 178 8.59 -2.63 9.34
CA THR A 178 9.25 -1.37 8.96
C THR A 178 8.53 -0.75 7.76
N PRO A 179 8.09 0.52 7.83
CA PRO A 179 7.47 1.20 6.69
C PRO A 179 8.52 1.61 5.65
N ASN A 180 8.05 1.91 4.44
CA ASN A 180 8.88 2.47 3.37
C ASN A 180 9.24 3.96 3.62
N SER A 181 9.96 4.60 2.70
CA SER A 181 10.40 6.00 2.86
C SER A 181 9.25 7.01 2.98
N ARG A 182 8.08 6.63 2.45
CA ARG A 182 6.83 7.41 2.51
C ARG A 182 6.00 7.12 3.75
N GLY A 183 6.48 6.30 4.69
CA GLY A 183 5.72 5.88 5.86
C GLY A 183 4.56 4.92 5.53
N GLU A 184 4.61 4.24 4.38
CA GLU A 184 3.62 3.22 4.01
C GLU A 184 4.09 1.84 4.48
N HIS A 185 3.22 1.14 5.19
CA HIS A 185 3.44 -0.24 5.59
C HIS A 185 3.23 -1.20 4.40
N ILE A 186 3.91 -2.34 4.40
CA ILE A 186 3.85 -3.30 3.28
C ILE A 186 2.44 -3.82 3.00
N LEU A 187 1.61 -4.02 4.04
CA LEU A 187 0.21 -4.41 3.89
C LEU A 187 -0.63 -3.37 3.13
N LEU A 188 -0.39 -2.08 3.36
CA LEU A 188 -1.07 -1.00 2.61
C LEU A 188 -0.64 -1.04 1.14
N PHE A 189 0.65 -1.21 0.87
CA PHE A 189 1.16 -1.35 -0.49
C PHE A 189 0.56 -2.57 -1.21
N LEU A 190 0.52 -3.73 -0.55
CA LEU A 190 0.02 -4.97 -1.12
C LEU A 190 -1.48 -4.89 -1.42
N VAL A 191 -2.30 -4.40 -0.48
CA VAL A 191 -3.76 -4.28 -0.71
C VAL A 191 -4.08 -3.32 -1.85
N GLN A 192 -3.37 -2.21 -1.97
CA GLN A 192 -3.53 -1.27 -3.09
C GLN A 192 -3.08 -1.87 -4.42
N THR A 193 -2.00 -2.66 -4.39
CA THR A 193 -1.48 -3.35 -5.59
C THR A 193 -2.46 -4.42 -6.06
N VAL A 194 -2.98 -5.26 -5.16
CA VAL A 194 -4.00 -6.28 -5.48
C VAL A 194 -5.28 -5.62 -5.99
N ALA A 195 -5.74 -4.54 -5.36
CA ALA A 195 -6.91 -3.79 -5.82
C ALA A 195 -6.72 -3.25 -7.25
N ARG A 196 -5.56 -2.66 -7.56
CA ARG A 196 -5.23 -2.17 -8.91
C ARG A 196 -5.17 -3.31 -9.91
N GLN A 197 -4.38 -4.34 -9.61
CA GLN A 197 -4.19 -5.51 -10.47
C GLN A 197 -5.52 -6.23 -10.75
N SER A 198 -6.45 -6.28 -9.80
CA SER A 198 -7.78 -6.88 -10.04
C SER A 198 -8.56 -6.18 -11.16
N VAL A 199 -8.42 -4.85 -11.28
CA VAL A 199 -9.07 -4.07 -12.35
C VAL A 199 -8.32 -4.24 -13.68
N GLU A 200 -7.00 -4.23 -13.64
CA GLU A 200 -6.15 -4.42 -14.82
C GLU A 200 -6.33 -5.83 -15.41
N HIS A 201 -6.26 -6.88 -14.59
CA HIS A 201 -6.34 -8.28 -15.02
C HIS A 201 -7.74 -8.69 -15.49
N CYS A 202 -8.82 -8.01 -15.06
CA CYS A 202 -10.17 -8.24 -15.60
C CYS A 202 -10.28 -7.88 -17.09
N GLN A 203 -9.34 -7.08 -17.62
CA GLN A 203 -9.30 -6.71 -19.04
C GLN A 203 -8.47 -7.71 -19.89
N TYR A 204 -7.71 -8.62 -19.24
CA TYR A 204 -6.91 -9.63 -19.93
C TYR A 204 -7.79 -10.61 -20.71
N ARG A 205 -7.47 -10.80 -21.99
CA ARG A 205 -8.08 -11.83 -22.83
C ARG A 205 -7.00 -12.84 -23.22
N PRO A 206 -7.08 -14.09 -22.75
CA PRO A 206 -6.13 -15.11 -23.16
C PRO A 206 -6.10 -15.24 -24.69
N PRO A 207 -4.91 -15.35 -25.30
CA PRO A 207 -4.83 -15.63 -26.72
C PRO A 207 -5.63 -16.91 -27.03
N ARG A 208 -6.57 -16.83 -27.95
CA ARG A 208 -7.21 -18.04 -28.46
C ARG A 208 -6.12 -18.85 -29.15
N ILE A 209 -5.94 -20.10 -28.74
CA ILE A 209 -5.08 -21.06 -29.43
C ILE A 209 -5.60 -21.18 -30.87
N ARG A 210 -5.09 -20.35 -31.78
CA ARG A 210 -5.15 -20.62 -33.19
C ARG A 210 -4.04 -21.62 -33.43
N GLU A 211 -4.41 -22.83 -33.83
CA GLU A 211 -3.47 -23.76 -34.47
C GLU A 211 -3.00 -23.13 -35.79
N ASP A 212 -2.15 -22.10 -35.73
CA ASP A 212 -1.59 -21.46 -36.91
C ASP A 212 -0.42 -22.31 -37.41
N ARG A 213 -0.81 -23.33 -38.17
CA ARG A 213 0.02 -24.22 -38.95
C ARG A 213 0.67 -23.53 -40.17
N ASN A 214 0.79 -22.21 -40.17
CA ASN A 214 1.37 -21.43 -41.26
C ASN A 214 2.19 -20.26 -40.69
N ARG A 215 3.44 -20.52 -40.33
CA ARG A 215 4.46 -19.47 -40.16
C ARG A 215 4.69 -18.82 -41.52
N LYS A 216 3.93 -17.76 -41.80
CA LYS A 216 4.30 -16.77 -42.80
C LYS A 216 5.46 -15.96 -42.22
N ALA A 217 6.49 -15.74 -43.02
CA ALA A 217 7.79 -15.20 -42.64
C ALA A 217 7.69 -14.04 -41.62
N ALA A 218 8.36 -14.20 -40.48
CA ALA A 218 8.53 -13.13 -39.51
C ALA A 218 9.28 -11.97 -40.19
N ASN A 219 8.69 -10.78 -40.18
CA ASN A 219 9.38 -9.56 -40.60
C ASN A 219 10.52 -9.29 -39.61
N ALA A 220 11.63 -8.74 -40.10
CA ALA A 220 12.81 -8.45 -39.27
C ALA A 220 12.55 -7.47 -38.12
N GLU A 221 11.46 -6.71 -38.15
CA GLU A 221 11.04 -5.77 -37.09
C GLU A 221 10.38 -6.47 -35.88
N ASP A 222 9.86 -7.69 -36.02
CA ASP A 222 9.34 -8.51 -34.89
C ASP A 222 10.48 -9.16 -34.07
N SER A 223 11.73 -9.01 -34.49
CA SER A 223 12.89 -9.69 -33.89
C SER A 223 13.31 -9.14 -32.52
N ASP A 224 13.00 -7.88 -32.22
CA ASP A 224 13.44 -7.19 -30.99
C ASP A 224 12.31 -7.05 -29.94
N MET A 225 11.09 -7.48 -30.27
CA MET A 225 9.95 -7.40 -29.35
C MET A 225 10.06 -8.46 -28.24
N PRO A 226 9.94 -8.09 -26.96
CA PRO A 226 9.99 -9.04 -25.85
C PRO A 226 8.85 -10.06 -25.87
N ASP A 227 9.10 -11.22 -25.26
CA ASP A 227 8.07 -12.21 -24.97
C ASP A 227 6.89 -11.58 -24.20
N HIS A 228 5.69 -11.84 -24.72
CA HIS A 228 4.42 -11.34 -24.20
C HIS A 228 3.38 -12.48 -24.16
N ASP A 229 2.11 -12.17 -23.90
CA ASP A 229 1.02 -13.15 -23.74
C ASP A 229 1.19 -14.16 -22.59
N LEU A 230 1.99 -13.80 -21.60
CA LEU A 230 2.10 -14.55 -20.35
C LEU A 230 0.85 -14.34 -19.48
N GLU A 231 0.67 -15.22 -18.49
CA GLU A 231 -0.35 -15.00 -17.47
C GLU A 231 -0.02 -13.76 -16.60
N PRO A 232 -1.04 -12.94 -16.27
CA PRO A 232 -0.86 -11.83 -15.35
C PRO A 232 -0.28 -12.25 -13.99
N PRO A 233 0.55 -11.40 -13.35
CA PRO A 233 1.23 -11.75 -12.10
C PRO A 233 0.25 -11.91 -10.94
N ARG A 234 0.39 -13.00 -10.16
CA ARG A 234 -0.45 -13.27 -8.97
C ARG A 234 0.29 -13.15 -7.64
N PHE A 235 1.56 -12.74 -7.67
CA PHE A 235 2.40 -12.73 -6.47
C PHE A 235 1.88 -11.79 -5.38
N ALA A 236 1.46 -10.57 -5.74
CA ALA A 236 0.94 -9.61 -4.76
C ALA A 236 -0.28 -10.16 -3.99
N GLN A 237 -1.14 -10.94 -4.67
CA GLN A 237 -2.30 -11.61 -4.06
C GLN A 237 -1.87 -12.61 -2.99
N LEU A 238 -0.96 -13.52 -3.35
CA LEU A 238 -0.40 -14.54 -2.45
C LEU A 238 0.37 -13.91 -1.29
N ALA A 239 1.12 -12.84 -1.58
CA ALA A 239 1.88 -12.11 -0.57
C ALA A 239 0.95 -11.40 0.42
N LEU A 240 -0.12 -10.75 -0.05
CA LEU A 240 -1.11 -10.12 0.81
C LEU A 240 -1.74 -11.15 1.76
N GLU A 241 -2.22 -12.28 1.22
CA GLU A 241 -2.80 -13.35 2.01
C GLU A 241 -1.83 -13.84 3.10
N ARG A 242 -0.56 -14.10 2.75
CA ARG A 242 0.42 -14.58 3.71
C ARG A 242 0.76 -13.55 4.79
N VAL A 243 0.94 -12.28 4.40
CA VAL A 243 1.34 -11.22 5.34
C VAL A 243 0.18 -10.89 6.28
N LEU A 244 -1.08 -11.03 5.84
CA LEU A 244 -2.26 -10.91 6.72
C LEU A 244 -2.32 -12.01 7.80
N GLN A 245 -1.67 -13.16 7.58
CA GLN A 245 -1.52 -14.23 8.58
C GLN A 245 -0.41 -13.96 9.60
N ASP A 246 0.40 -12.90 9.41
CA ASP A 246 1.47 -12.54 10.31
C ASP A 246 1.00 -11.52 11.35
N TRP A 247 1.04 -11.91 12.62
CA TRP A 247 0.60 -11.05 13.73
C TRP A 247 1.39 -9.74 13.80
N ASN A 248 2.71 -9.79 13.63
CA ASN A 248 3.54 -8.60 13.78
C ASN A 248 3.29 -7.61 12.64
N ALA A 249 3.09 -8.11 11.42
CA ALA A 249 2.68 -7.31 10.28
C ALA A 249 1.32 -6.63 10.51
N LEU A 250 0.32 -7.40 10.94
CA LEU A 250 -1.03 -6.89 11.18
C LEU A 250 -1.04 -5.87 12.33
N LYS A 251 -0.38 -6.19 13.45
CA LYS A 251 -0.19 -5.27 14.57
C LYS A 251 0.50 -3.99 14.14
N SER A 252 1.61 -4.07 13.40
CA SER A 252 2.35 -2.89 12.95
C SER A 252 1.51 -2.02 12.02
N MET A 253 0.81 -2.61 11.03
CA MET A 253 -0.10 -1.88 10.15
C MET A 253 -1.21 -1.17 10.92
N VAL A 254 -1.88 -1.89 11.83
CA VAL A 254 -3.03 -1.36 12.56
C VAL A 254 -2.63 -0.36 13.62
N LEU A 255 -1.48 -0.53 14.28
CA LEU A 255 -0.94 0.39 15.31
C LEU A 255 -0.02 1.48 14.72
N PHE A 256 0.18 1.51 13.40
CA PHE A 256 1.03 2.53 12.77
C PHE A 256 0.58 3.95 13.13
N GLY A 257 1.52 4.79 13.58
CA GLY A 257 1.28 6.17 13.98
C GLY A 257 0.47 6.40 15.26
N SER A 258 0.03 5.36 15.99
CA SER A 258 -0.63 5.56 17.30
C SER A 258 0.35 5.78 18.45
N ARG A 259 1.60 5.32 18.32
CA ARG A 259 2.61 5.37 19.39
C ARG A 259 3.62 6.52 19.28
N GLU A 260 3.74 7.16 18.11
CA GLU A 260 4.69 8.25 17.86
C GLU A 260 4.21 9.62 18.39
N ASN A 261 2.98 9.72 18.90
CA ASN A 261 2.47 10.92 19.58
C ASN A 261 2.99 11.10 21.01
N LYS A 262 4.28 10.84 21.23
CA LYS A 262 5.04 11.37 22.37
C LYS A 262 5.86 12.61 21.99
N ASP A 263 5.67 13.14 20.79
CA ASP A 263 6.24 14.44 20.43
C ASP A 263 5.42 15.55 21.12
N PRO A 264 5.98 16.31 22.07
CA PRO A 264 5.27 17.39 22.77
C PRO A 264 4.79 18.51 21.83
N LEU A 265 5.16 18.48 20.54
CA LEU A 265 4.79 19.46 19.53
C LEU A 265 3.61 19.06 18.62
N SER A 266 3.06 17.85 18.77
CA SER A 266 1.88 17.35 18.05
C SER A 266 0.68 18.32 18.15
N ALA A 267 -0.12 18.45 17.09
CA ALA A 267 -1.34 19.27 17.14
C ALA A 267 -2.32 18.82 18.24
N SER A 268 -2.23 17.55 18.67
CA SER A 268 -2.99 16.99 19.80
C SER A 268 -2.48 17.50 21.16
N SER A 269 -1.19 17.83 21.30
CA SER A 269 -0.60 18.28 22.57
C SER A 269 -0.73 19.79 22.82
N ARG A 270 -1.13 20.57 21.80
CA ARG A 270 -1.25 22.04 21.90
C ARG A 270 -2.64 22.54 22.28
N ILE A 271 -3.62 21.67 22.47
CA ILE A 271 -4.97 22.08 22.89
C ILE A 271 -5.02 22.12 24.42
N GLY A 272 -4.42 23.15 25.02
CA GLY A 272 -4.31 23.33 26.48
C GLY A 272 -5.62 23.55 27.25
N HIS A 273 -6.78 23.26 26.64
CA HIS A 273 -8.11 23.44 27.21
C HIS A 273 -8.96 22.16 27.20
N LEU A 274 -8.41 21.00 26.86
CA LEU A 274 -9.15 19.75 26.86
C LEU A 274 -9.09 19.04 28.21
N LEU A 275 -10.22 18.48 28.64
CA LEU A 275 -10.27 17.60 29.79
C LEU A 275 -9.42 16.34 29.54
N PRO A 276 -8.86 15.69 30.58
CA PRO A 276 -8.05 14.48 30.43
C PRO A 276 -8.73 13.37 29.61
N GLU A 277 -10.05 13.26 29.73
CA GLU A 277 -10.89 12.32 28.98
C GLU A 277 -10.90 12.65 27.47
N GLU A 278 -10.99 13.93 27.10
CA GLU A 278 -11.02 14.41 25.71
C GLU A 278 -9.66 14.23 25.01
N GLN A 279 -8.57 14.35 25.76
CA GLN A 279 -7.21 14.09 25.25
C GLN A 279 -7.00 12.61 24.89
N VAL A 280 -7.64 11.68 25.62
CA VAL A 280 -7.60 10.25 25.32
C VAL A 280 -8.30 9.96 23.99
N TYR A 281 -9.48 10.55 23.74
CA TYR A 281 -10.21 10.37 22.49
C TYR A 281 -9.45 10.92 21.27
N LEU A 282 -8.80 12.09 21.37
CA LEU A 282 -8.01 12.65 20.27
C LEU A 282 -6.75 11.83 19.98
N ASN A 283 -6.05 11.36 21.01
CA ASN A 283 -4.88 10.50 20.83
C ASN A 283 -5.25 9.18 20.15
N GLN A 284 -6.44 8.62 20.44
CA GLN A 284 -6.99 7.43 19.78
C GLN A 284 -7.37 7.65 18.29
N GLN A 285 -7.51 8.90 17.84
CA GLN A 285 -7.85 9.25 16.45
C GLN A 285 -6.64 9.63 15.58
N SER A 286 -5.43 9.63 16.16
CA SER A 286 -4.22 10.04 15.47
C SER A 286 -3.75 9.06 14.38
N ALA A 287 -3.17 9.62 13.31
CA ALA A 287 -2.56 8.90 12.19
C ALA A 287 -3.44 7.81 11.54
N THR A 288 -4.76 8.01 11.52
CA THR A 288 -5.75 7.04 11.02
C THR A 288 -5.86 6.98 9.49
N ILE A 289 -5.31 7.95 8.76
CA ILE A 289 -5.47 8.06 7.29
C ILE A 289 -4.99 6.79 6.57
N ARG A 290 -3.81 6.28 6.92
CA ARG A 290 -3.24 5.09 6.28
C ARG A 290 -3.99 3.82 6.66
N LEU A 291 -4.43 3.72 7.92
CA LEU A 291 -5.26 2.61 8.38
C LEU A 291 -6.62 2.62 7.68
N ASP A 292 -7.26 3.78 7.54
CA ASP A 292 -8.54 3.90 6.85
C ASP A 292 -8.41 3.60 5.35
N CYS A 293 -7.31 4.03 4.72
CA CYS A 293 -7.00 3.68 3.33
C CYS A 293 -6.83 2.16 3.17
N PHE A 294 -6.11 1.51 4.09
CA PHE A 294 -5.97 0.05 4.12
C PHE A 294 -7.32 -0.64 4.29
N THR A 295 -8.12 -0.24 5.28
CA THR A 295 -9.44 -0.81 5.56
C THR A 295 -10.40 -0.62 4.39
N HIS A 296 -10.43 0.57 3.79
CA HIS A 296 -11.24 0.87 2.60
C HIS A 296 -10.80 0.02 1.41
N CYS A 297 -9.50 -0.05 1.11
CA CYS A 297 -9.00 -0.88 0.00
C CYS A 297 -9.36 -2.36 0.19
N LEU A 298 -9.21 -2.87 1.42
CA LEU A 298 -9.53 -4.26 1.77
C LEU A 298 -11.03 -4.57 1.61
N ILE A 299 -11.90 -3.69 2.11
CA ILE A 299 -13.35 -3.91 2.12
C ILE A 299 -13.97 -3.64 0.75
N VAL A 300 -13.59 -2.51 0.14
CA VAL A 300 -14.28 -1.95 -1.03
C VAL A 300 -13.60 -2.38 -2.32
N LYS A 301 -12.27 -2.27 -2.41
CA LYS A 301 -11.55 -2.44 -3.69
C LYS A 301 -11.13 -3.87 -3.98
N CYS A 302 -10.89 -4.68 -2.96
CA CYS A 302 -10.66 -6.12 -3.11
C CYS A 302 -12.00 -6.89 -3.23
N ALA A 303 -12.97 -6.33 -3.98
CA ALA A 303 -14.39 -6.65 -3.95
C ALA A 303 -14.76 -8.15 -4.13
N PRO A 304 -14.17 -8.93 -5.05
CA PRO A 304 -14.63 -10.32 -5.25
C PRO A 304 -14.16 -11.28 -4.15
N ASP A 305 -13.12 -10.92 -3.39
CA ASP A 305 -12.45 -11.87 -2.51
C ASP A 305 -12.72 -11.57 -1.03
N ILE A 306 -13.55 -12.39 -0.39
CA ILE A 306 -13.79 -12.32 1.06
C ILE A 306 -12.66 -12.95 1.86
N THR A 307 -11.80 -13.74 1.21
CA THR A 307 -10.76 -14.53 1.88
C THR A 307 -9.79 -13.62 2.63
N PHE A 308 -9.36 -12.49 2.07
CA PHE A 308 -8.44 -11.57 2.79
C PHE A 308 -9.03 -11.04 4.10
N ILE A 309 -10.33 -10.77 4.14
CA ILE A 309 -11.01 -10.36 5.37
C ILE A 309 -11.02 -11.52 6.35
N ASP A 310 -11.36 -12.72 5.89
CA ASP A 310 -11.38 -13.92 6.72
C ASP A 310 -9.99 -14.31 7.25
N THR A 311 -8.95 -14.12 6.46
CA THR A 311 -7.55 -14.32 6.85
C THR A 311 -7.13 -13.32 7.92
N LEU A 312 -7.46 -12.03 7.74
CA LEU A 312 -7.20 -10.99 8.74
C LEU A 312 -7.95 -11.31 10.04
N LEU A 313 -9.24 -11.63 9.95
CA LEU A 313 -10.09 -11.97 11.09
C LEU A 313 -9.58 -13.23 11.81
N GLY A 314 -9.16 -14.25 11.07
CA GLY A 314 -8.58 -15.47 11.62
C GLY A 314 -7.33 -15.16 12.45
N THR A 315 -6.48 -14.24 11.99
CA THR A 315 -5.29 -13.79 12.73
C THR A 315 -5.67 -13.01 13.99
N LEU A 316 -6.62 -12.08 13.92
CA LEU A 316 -7.11 -11.35 15.09
C LEU A 316 -7.71 -12.30 16.13
N VAL A 317 -8.63 -13.18 15.72
CA VAL A 317 -9.31 -14.13 16.60
C VAL A 317 -8.30 -15.07 17.26
N LYS A 318 -7.32 -15.58 16.50
CA LYS A 318 -6.24 -16.41 17.04
C LYS A 318 -5.47 -15.70 18.16
N GLU A 319 -5.10 -14.44 17.96
CA GLU A 319 -4.29 -13.70 18.93
C GLU A 319 -5.12 -13.17 20.12
N LEU A 320 -6.40 -12.87 19.92
CA LEU A 320 -7.36 -12.59 21.01
C LEU A 320 -7.58 -13.81 21.94
N GLN A 321 -7.40 -15.02 21.41
CA GLN A 321 -7.49 -16.27 22.15
C GLN A 321 -6.14 -16.77 22.67
N ASN A 322 -5.04 -16.04 22.42
CA ASN A 322 -3.70 -16.45 22.80
C ASN A 322 -3.53 -16.37 24.33
N LYS A 323 -3.31 -17.53 24.95
CA LYS A 323 -3.05 -17.68 26.39
C LYS A 323 -1.58 -17.99 26.72
N TYR A 324 -0.74 -18.14 25.70
CA TYR A 324 0.63 -18.66 25.84
C TYR A 324 1.67 -17.55 25.94
N THR A 325 1.43 -16.42 25.28
CA THR A 325 2.36 -15.27 25.29
C THR A 325 1.83 -14.19 26.24
N PRO A 326 2.53 -13.86 27.34
CA PRO A 326 2.13 -12.80 28.26
C PRO A 326 1.93 -11.46 27.55
N GLY A 327 0.85 -10.74 27.85
CA GLY A 327 0.55 -9.43 27.25
C GLY A 327 0.00 -9.48 25.81
N ARG A 328 -0.01 -10.65 25.16
CA ARG A 328 -0.43 -10.77 23.76
C ARG A 328 -1.92 -10.54 23.57
N ARG A 329 -2.73 -11.02 24.51
CA ARG A 329 -4.18 -10.84 24.45
C ARG A 329 -4.56 -9.37 24.58
N GLU A 330 -3.92 -8.66 25.50
CA GLU A 330 -4.13 -7.23 25.73
C GLU A 330 -3.74 -6.42 24.49
N GLU A 331 -2.57 -6.68 23.90
CA GLU A 331 -2.21 -6.10 22.60
C GLU A 331 -3.24 -6.43 21.50
N ALA A 332 -3.74 -7.67 21.47
CA ALA A 332 -4.73 -8.09 20.50
C ALA A 332 -6.05 -7.36 20.63
N VAL A 333 -6.46 -7.03 21.85
CA VAL A 333 -7.62 -6.17 22.11
C VAL A 333 -7.37 -4.78 21.56
N ASP A 334 -6.23 -4.14 21.87
CA ASP A 334 -5.91 -2.79 21.39
C ASP A 334 -5.91 -2.69 19.85
N VAL A 335 -5.29 -3.67 19.19
CA VAL A 335 -5.28 -3.79 17.73
C VAL A 335 -6.71 -3.96 17.20
N THR A 336 -7.48 -4.87 17.78
CA THR A 336 -8.85 -5.17 17.36
C THR A 336 -9.75 -3.94 17.47
N MET A 337 -9.70 -3.24 18.59
CA MET A 337 -10.49 -2.02 18.82
C MET A 337 -10.12 -0.92 17.82
N ARG A 338 -8.82 -0.70 17.55
CA ARG A 338 -8.38 0.30 16.57
C ARG A 338 -8.81 -0.06 15.14
N PHE A 339 -8.74 -1.33 14.77
CA PHE A 339 -9.22 -1.81 13.46
C PHE A 339 -10.74 -1.65 13.32
N LEU A 340 -11.52 -2.07 14.33
CA LEU A 340 -12.97 -1.92 14.35
C LEU A 340 -13.41 -0.45 14.22
N ARG A 341 -12.69 0.48 14.85
CA ARG A 341 -12.93 1.92 14.70
C ARG A 341 -12.74 2.40 13.25
N SER A 342 -11.73 1.87 12.56
CA SER A 342 -11.52 2.16 11.12
C SER A 342 -12.65 1.58 10.26
N VAL A 343 -13.05 0.34 10.55
CA VAL A 343 -14.17 -0.34 9.85
C VAL A 343 -15.47 0.42 10.07
N ALA A 344 -15.73 0.93 11.27
CA ALA A 344 -16.89 1.77 11.58
C ALA A 344 -16.87 3.07 10.77
N ARG A 345 -15.73 3.76 10.66
CA ARG A 345 -15.61 4.96 9.80
C ARG A 345 -15.92 4.67 8.34
N VAL A 346 -15.36 3.58 7.79
CA VAL A 346 -15.63 3.14 6.41
C VAL A 346 -17.11 2.75 6.24
N PHE A 347 -17.68 2.01 7.19
CA PHE A 347 -19.08 1.59 7.17
C PHE A 347 -20.05 2.77 7.17
N VAL A 348 -19.82 3.79 8.01
CA VAL A 348 -20.65 5.00 8.06
C VAL A 348 -20.60 5.75 6.73
N ILE A 349 -19.40 5.99 6.19
CA ILE A 349 -19.24 6.69 4.90
C ILE A 349 -19.98 5.96 3.78
N LEU A 350 -19.78 4.64 3.66
CA LEU A 350 -20.48 3.83 2.66
C LEU A 350 -21.99 3.85 2.87
N SER A 351 -22.47 3.79 4.12
CA SER A 351 -23.91 3.80 4.41
C SER A 351 -24.55 5.12 4.03
N VAL A 352 -23.89 6.25 4.31
CA VAL A 352 -24.38 7.60 3.98
C VAL A 352 -24.40 7.82 2.46
N GLU A 353 -23.32 7.49 1.76
CA GLU A 353 -23.25 7.66 0.30
C GLU A 353 -24.26 6.78 -0.44
N MET A 354 -24.62 5.62 0.12
CA MET A 354 -25.56 4.68 -0.48
C MET A 354 -27.04 4.91 -0.08
N ALA A 355 -27.31 5.77 0.92
CA ALA A 355 -28.65 6.03 1.46
C ALA A 355 -29.61 6.75 0.47
N SER A 356 -29.08 7.39 -0.56
CA SER A 356 -29.84 8.11 -1.61
C SER A 356 -30.58 7.19 -2.59
N SER A 357 -30.28 5.88 -2.58
CA SER A 357 -30.81 4.91 -3.54
C SER A 357 -32.30 4.65 -3.30
N LYS A 358 -33.17 5.42 -3.96
CA LYS A 358 -34.65 5.37 -3.83
C LYS A 358 -35.32 4.02 -4.19
N LYS A 359 -34.56 2.99 -4.59
CA LYS A 359 -35.10 1.65 -4.85
C LYS A 359 -34.98 0.79 -3.59
N LYS A 360 -36.10 0.53 -2.92
CA LYS A 360 -36.26 -0.56 -1.94
C LYS A 360 -35.95 -1.89 -2.64
N ASN A 361 -34.67 -2.26 -2.68
CA ASN A 361 -34.26 -3.62 -3.02
C ASN A 361 -33.58 -4.17 -1.77
N ASN A 362 -33.99 -5.34 -1.28
CA ASN A 362 -33.44 -5.98 -0.07
C ASN A 362 -31.98 -6.44 -0.22
N PHE A 363 -31.27 -5.96 -1.24
CA PHE A 363 -29.90 -6.32 -1.54
C PHE A 363 -28.93 -5.47 -0.72
N ILE A 364 -28.21 -6.09 0.21
CA ILE A 364 -27.13 -5.44 0.94
C ILE A 364 -25.93 -5.30 -0.01
N PRO A 365 -25.41 -4.08 -0.22
CA PRO A 365 -24.20 -3.90 -1.00
C PRO A 365 -23.04 -4.72 -0.46
N GLN A 366 -22.28 -5.36 -1.35
CA GLN A 366 -21.13 -6.22 -0.99
C GLN A 366 -20.17 -5.57 0.03
N PRO A 367 -19.74 -4.30 -0.11
CA PRO A 367 -18.88 -3.64 0.88
C PRO A 367 -19.52 -3.53 2.28
N ILE A 368 -20.82 -3.22 2.36
CA ILE A 368 -21.57 -3.14 3.62
C ILE A 368 -21.69 -4.54 4.25
N GLY A 369 -21.92 -5.57 3.42
CA GLY A 369 -21.92 -6.97 3.85
C GLY A 369 -20.58 -7.40 4.47
N LYS A 370 -19.46 -6.97 3.86
CA LYS A 370 -18.11 -7.21 4.38
C LYS A 370 -17.86 -6.53 5.73
N CYS A 371 -18.25 -5.26 5.90
CA CYS A 371 -18.20 -4.60 7.21
C CYS A 371 -19.01 -5.36 8.27
N ARG A 372 -20.24 -5.78 7.93
CA ARG A 372 -21.08 -6.57 8.84
C ARG A 372 -20.42 -7.87 9.27
N ARG A 373 -19.73 -8.56 8.34
CA ARG A 373 -18.98 -9.78 8.66
C ARG A 373 -17.86 -9.52 9.66
N VAL A 374 -17.13 -8.41 9.51
CA VAL A 374 -16.09 -8.01 10.48
C VAL A 374 -16.71 -7.78 11.87
N PHE A 375 -17.81 -7.03 11.96
CA PHE A 375 -18.49 -6.82 13.24
C PHE A 375 -19.01 -8.12 13.85
N GLN A 376 -19.56 -9.02 13.04
CA GLN A 376 -20.07 -10.32 13.51
C GLN A 376 -18.95 -11.23 14.02
N ALA A 377 -17.80 -11.26 13.34
CA ALA A 377 -16.66 -12.09 13.75
C ALA A 377 -16.00 -11.60 15.05
N LEU A 378 -16.12 -10.31 15.36
CA LEU A 378 -15.51 -9.66 16.53
C LEU A 378 -16.57 -9.11 17.50
N LEU A 379 -17.75 -9.74 17.57
CA LEU A 379 -18.97 -9.19 18.17
C LEU A 379 -18.80 -8.53 19.55
N PRO A 380 -18.15 -9.14 20.56
CA PRO A 380 -18.03 -8.52 21.87
C PRO A 380 -17.29 -7.18 21.83
N TYR A 381 -16.20 -7.12 21.05
CA TYR A 381 -15.39 -5.91 20.87
C TYR A 381 -16.07 -4.89 19.94
N ALA A 382 -16.78 -5.38 18.91
CA ALA A 382 -17.53 -4.53 18.00
C ALA A 382 -18.67 -3.78 18.72
N MET A 383 -19.38 -4.44 19.64
CA MET A 383 -20.42 -3.77 20.43
C MET A 383 -19.86 -2.62 21.25
N GLU A 384 -18.76 -2.85 21.97
CA GLU A 384 -18.10 -1.82 22.78
C GLU A 384 -17.58 -0.67 21.91
N GLU A 385 -16.87 -0.98 20.83
CA GLU A 385 -16.27 0.04 19.96
C GLU A 385 -17.33 0.85 19.21
N LEU A 386 -18.43 0.25 18.77
CA LEU A 386 -19.52 0.98 18.11
C LEU A 386 -20.19 1.98 19.06
N CYS A 387 -20.36 1.63 20.34
CA CYS A 387 -20.82 2.57 21.36
C CYS A 387 -19.84 3.73 21.54
N ASN A 388 -18.53 3.44 21.63
CA ASN A 388 -17.49 4.47 21.74
C ASN A 388 -17.46 5.40 20.53
N VAL A 389 -17.63 4.87 19.32
CA VAL A 389 -17.73 5.65 18.09
C VAL A 389 -18.98 6.53 18.10
N ALA A 390 -20.13 6.00 18.51
CA ALA A 390 -21.37 6.78 18.60
C ALA A 390 -21.24 7.96 19.57
N GLU A 391 -20.69 7.73 20.76
CA GLU A 391 -20.40 8.81 21.72
C GLU A 391 -19.41 9.82 21.13
N SER A 392 -18.30 9.36 20.54
CA SER A 392 -17.30 10.24 19.91
C SER A 392 -17.89 11.12 18.81
N LEU A 393 -18.90 10.65 18.08
CA LEU A 393 -19.60 11.39 17.03
C LEU A 393 -20.57 12.44 17.60
N ILE A 394 -21.26 12.10 18.70
CA ILE A 394 -22.28 12.94 19.31
C ILE A 394 -21.67 14.03 20.21
N VAL A 395 -20.54 13.77 20.85
CA VAL A 395 -19.88 14.71 21.80
C VAL A 395 -19.68 16.11 21.19
N PRO A 396 -19.09 16.29 19.99
CA PRO A 396 -18.94 17.63 19.40
C PRO A 396 -20.26 18.35 19.12
N VAL A 397 -21.35 17.62 18.91
CA VAL A 397 -22.70 18.17 18.75
C VAL A 397 -23.25 18.61 20.11
N ARG A 398 -23.15 17.76 21.13
CA ARG A 398 -23.58 18.07 22.51
C ARG A 398 -22.83 19.26 23.09
N MET A 399 -21.54 19.37 22.80
CA MET A 399 -20.69 20.47 23.24
C MET A 399 -20.89 21.76 22.42
N GLY A 400 -21.79 21.76 21.42
CA GLY A 400 -22.04 22.93 20.56
C GLY A 400 -20.87 23.33 19.66
N ILE A 401 -19.83 22.50 19.55
CA ILE A 401 -18.64 22.74 18.72
C ILE A 401 -19.00 22.61 17.24
N ALA A 402 -19.82 21.62 16.89
CA ALA A 402 -20.21 21.39 15.51
C ALA A 402 -21.34 22.36 15.09
N ARG A 403 -21.13 23.11 13.99
CA ARG A 403 -22.17 23.99 13.37
C ARG A 403 -22.84 23.42 12.12
N PRO A 404 -24.18 23.53 11.93
CA PRO A 404 -24.89 23.08 10.74
C PRO A 404 -24.21 23.49 9.44
N THR A 405 -23.99 22.51 8.56
CA THR A 405 -23.45 22.74 7.23
C THR A 405 -24.59 22.72 6.22
N ALA A 406 -24.45 23.47 5.13
CA ALA A 406 -25.39 23.41 4.01
C ALA A 406 -25.51 21.98 3.46
N PRO A 407 -26.69 21.58 2.94
CA PRO A 407 -26.88 20.28 2.32
C PRO A 407 -25.88 20.05 1.20
N PHE A 408 -25.38 18.83 1.07
CA PHE A 408 -24.52 18.40 -0.02
C PHE A 408 -25.18 17.26 -0.79
N THR A 409 -24.81 17.11 -2.07
CA THR A 409 -25.37 16.08 -2.93
C THR A 409 -24.76 14.73 -2.57
N LEU A 410 -25.60 13.75 -2.24
CA LEU A 410 -25.18 12.36 -2.06
C LEU A 410 -25.00 11.68 -3.42
N ALA A 411 -24.12 10.68 -3.47
CA ALA A 411 -23.91 9.86 -4.65
C ALA A 411 -25.24 9.26 -5.15
N SER A 412 -25.53 9.30 -6.44
CA SER A 412 -26.78 8.78 -7.00
C SER A 412 -26.76 7.28 -7.28
N THR A 413 -25.57 6.68 -7.36
CA THR A 413 -25.37 5.25 -7.63
C THR A 413 -24.35 4.64 -6.67
N SER A 414 -24.39 3.31 -6.52
CA SER A 414 -23.41 2.57 -5.71
C SER A 414 -21.98 2.69 -6.23
N ILE A 415 -21.81 2.89 -7.55
CA ILE A 415 -20.50 3.08 -8.19
C ILE A 415 -19.94 4.46 -7.80
N ASP A 416 -20.77 5.50 -7.88
CA ASP A 416 -20.38 6.87 -7.49
C ASP A 416 -20.03 6.96 -6.00
N ALA A 417 -20.70 6.18 -5.15
CA ALA A 417 -20.37 6.08 -3.72
C ALA A 417 -19.00 5.41 -3.51
N VAL A 418 -18.76 4.27 -4.15
CA VAL A 418 -17.45 3.60 -4.06
C VAL A 418 -16.31 4.50 -4.54
N GLN A 419 -16.54 5.31 -5.58
CA GLN A 419 -15.54 6.24 -6.11
C GLN A 419 -15.40 7.52 -5.26
N GLY A 420 -16.50 8.06 -4.73
CA GLY A 420 -16.48 9.21 -3.82
C GLY A 420 -15.77 8.91 -2.50
N SER A 421 -16.02 7.73 -1.92
CA SER A 421 -15.31 7.29 -0.73
C SER A 421 -13.80 7.12 -0.95
N GLU A 422 -13.36 6.75 -2.15
CA GLU A 422 -11.93 6.66 -2.48
C GLU A 422 -11.21 8.00 -2.30
N GLU A 423 -11.81 9.12 -2.74
CA GLU A 423 -11.23 10.45 -2.59
C GLU A 423 -11.08 10.87 -1.12
N LEU A 424 -11.93 10.37 -0.23
CA LEU A 424 -11.91 10.67 1.20
C LEU A 424 -10.81 9.92 1.95
N PHE A 425 -10.46 8.71 1.48
CA PHE A 425 -9.51 7.82 2.13
C PHE A 425 -8.12 7.79 1.47
N SER A 426 -7.97 8.27 0.23
CA SER A 426 -6.70 8.26 -0.52
C SER A 426 -5.88 9.55 -0.38
N VAL A 427 -6.19 10.40 0.61
CA VAL A 427 -5.48 11.67 0.83
C VAL A 427 -4.13 11.45 1.50
N GLU A 428 -3.06 12.03 0.96
CA GLU A 428 -1.73 11.96 1.59
C GLU A 428 -1.70 12.78 2.90
N PRO A 429 -1.05 12.30 3.97
CA PRO A 429 -0.88 13.09 5.19
C PRO A 429 -0.19 14.41 4.88
N LEU A 430 -0.73 15.53 5.38
CA LEU A 430 -0.07 16.83 5.24
C LEU A 430 1.33 16.78 5.91
N PRO A 431 2.37 17.33 5.27
CA PRO A 431 3.67 17.44 5.92
C PRO A 431 3.56 18.28 7.20
N PRO A 432 4.34 17.97 8.26
CA PRO A 432 4.43 18.82 9.45
C PRO A 432 4.80 20.24 9.04
N ARG A 433 4.11 21.26 9.58
CA ARG A 433 4.47 22.66 9.30
C ARG A 433 5.89 22.94 9.80
N PRO A 434 6.79 23.52 8.99
CA PRO A 434 8.08 23.97 9.48
C PRO A 434 7.89 25.11 10.50
N SER A 435 8.71 25.09 11.53
CA SER A 435 8.80 26.13 12.56
C SER A 435 9.16 27.49 11.95
N PRO A 436 8.70 28.63 12.49
CA PRO A 436 9.11 29.95 12.03
C PRO A 436 10.61 30.28 12.22
N ASP A 437 11.36 29.46 12.99
CA ASP A 437 12.69 29.84 13.49
C ASP A 437 13.89 29.14 12.82
N GLN A 438 13.74 28.57 11.62
CA GLN A 438 14.91 28.08 10.86
C GLN A 438 14.85 28.55 9.41
N SER A 439 15.10 29.85 9.21
CA SER A 439 15.60 30.37 7.94
C SER A 439 17.10 30.61 8.08
N ASN A 440 17.91 29.56 7.84
CA ASN A 440 19.19 29.70 7.15
C ASN A 440 19.82 28.34 6.83
N SER A 441 20.22 28.21 5.57
CA SER A 441 21.08 27.18 4.95
C SER A 441 20.60 25.72 4.98
N SER A 442 20.06 25.26 3.83
CA SER A 442 20.64 24.14 3.08
C SER A 442 19.83 23.85 1.82
N THR A 443 20.52 23.88 0.68
CA THR A 443 20.10 23.32 -0.60
C THR A 443 19.97 21.81 -0.46
N GLN A 444 18.75 21.30 -0.29
CA GLN A 444 18.45 19.88 -0.45
C GLN A 444 17.56 19.67 -1.68
N SER A 445 18.08 18.84 -2.58
CA SER A 445 17.45 18.27 -3.76
C SER A 445 16.06 17.72 -3.44
N ALA A 446 15.05 18.31 -4.08
CA ALA A 446 13.68 17.82 -4.02
C ALA A 446 13.56 16.45 -4.69
N SER A 447 13.34 15.40 -3.90
CA SER A 447 12.84 14.12 -4.40
C SER A 447 11.52 14.36 -5.15
N SER A 448 11.48 13.99 -6.43
CA SER A 448 10.30 14.14 -7.28
C SER A 448 9.21 13.14 -6.89
N TYR A 449 8.13 13.65 -6.29
CA TYR A 449 6.97 12.90 -5.81
C TYR A 449 6.07 12.40 -6.98
N ILE A 450 5.69 11.12 -6.93
CA ILE A 450 4.59 10.55 -7.73
C ILE A 450 3.28 10.90 -7.01
N MET A 451 2.63 11.98 -7.44
CA MET A 451 1.30 12.38 -6.99
C MET A 451 0.24 11.57 -7.73
N ARG A 452 -0.54 10.76 -7.01
CA ARG A 452 -1.81 10.20 -7.51
C ARG A 452 -2.92 11.16 -7.14
N ASN A 453 -3.60 11.74 -8.12
CA ASN A 453 -4.75 12.62 -7.90
C ASN A 453 -5.94 12.07 -8.72
N PRO A 454 -7.19 12.16 -8.22
CA PRO A 454 -8.34 11.51 -8.85
C PRO A 454 -8.66 12.08 -10.24
N GLN A 455 -9.13 11.19 -11.12
CA GLN A 455 -9.51 11.47 -12.52
C GLN A 455 -10.64 12.51 -12.62
N PRO A 456 -10.61 13.44 -13.60
CA PRO A 456 -11.76 14.30 -13.88
C PRO A 456 -12.79 13.58 -14.78
N ALA A 457 -14.06 13.63 -14.38
CA ALA A 457 -15.21 13.21 -15.18
C ALA A 457 -15.38 14.08 -16.43
N ALA A 458 -15.77 13.46 -17.55
CA ALA A 458 -15.95 14.08 -18.86
C ALA A 458 -16.99 15.22 -18.85
N ALA A 459 -16.61 16.38 -19.39
CA ALA A 459 -17.47 17.55 -19.51
C ALA A 459 -18.40 17.42 -20.73
N ALA A 460 -19.72 17.41 -20.50
CA ALA A 460 -20.73 17.61 -21.53
C ALA A 460 -21.00 19.11 -21.72
N SER A 461 -20.86 19.58 -22.96
CA SER A 461 -21.06 20.95 -23.41
C SER A 461 -22.51 21.42 -23.25
N ARG A 462 -22.75 22.54 -22.54
CA ARG A 462 -23.95 23.38 -22.72
C ARG A 462 -23.60 24.87 -22.62
N SER A 463 -24.21 25.62 -23.53
CA SER A 463 -24.06 27.02 -23.89
C SER A 463 -24.33 28.02 -22.76
N LEU A 464 -23.51 29.08 -22.72
CA LEU A 464 -23.63 30.26 -21.84
C LEU A 464 -24.64 31.27 -22.41
N SER A 465 -25.57 31.72 -21.58
CA SER A 465 -26.22 33.03 -21.68
C SER A 465 -25.92 33.83 -20.41
N ALA A 466 -25.42 35.05 -20.58
CA ALA A 466 -24.85 35.92 -19.57
C ALA A 466 -25.88 36.47 -18.55
N GLY A 467 -25.42 36.71 -17.33
CA GLY A 467 -26.17 37.43 -16.29
C GLY A 467 -25.49 37.45 -14.92
N GLU A 468 -24.72 38.50 -14.68
CA GLU A 468 -24.41 39.10 -13.37
C GLU A 468 -23.42 38.47 -12.36
N THR A 469 -22.72 39.41 -11.73
CA THR A 469 -21.45 39.32 -11.03
C THR A 469 -21.57 39.09 -9.51
N ARG A 470 -20.46 38.53 -8.97
CA ARG A 470 -19.85 38.76 -7.64
C ARG A 470 -20.27 37.82 -6.49
N SER A 471 -19.41 36.83 -6.20
CA SER A 471 -18.72 36.72 -4.90
C SER A 471 -17.59 35.67 -4.95
N THR A 472 -16.44 36.05 -4.38
CA THR A 472 -15.21 35.24 -4.30
C THR A 472 -15.37 34.04 -3.37
N THR A 473 -15.51 32.83 -3.94
CA THR A 473 -15.41 31.57 -3.19
C THR A 473 -13.94 31.19 -3.01
N ARG A 474 -13.44 31.33 -1.76
CA ARG A 474 -12.15 30.76 -1.35
C ARG A 474 -12.24 29.23 -1.40
N LEU A 475 -11.35 28.60 -2.16
CA LEU A 475 -11.09 27.16 -2.15
C LEU A 475 -10.77 26.70 -0.71
N CYS A 476 -11.55 25.74 -0.21
CA CYS A 476 -11.39 25.20 1.14
C CYS A 476 -10.46 23.96 1.10
N PRO A 477 -9.51 23.78 2.04
CA PRO A 477 -8.57 22.65 2.04
C PRO A 477 -9.25 21.28 2.22
N PRO A 478 -8.63 20.17 1.74
CA PRO A 478 -9.20 18.82 1.80
C PRO A 478 -9.53 18.33 3.22
N THR A 479 -8.76 18.76 4.23
CA THR A 479 -8.98 18.42 5.64
C THR A 479 -10.32 18.89 6.19
N TRP A 480 -10.90 19.95 5.60
CA TRP A 480 -12.22 20.45 5.98
C TRP A 480 -13.37 19.73 5.27
N ARG A 481 -13.12 19.05 4.14
CA ARG A 481 -14.14 18.16 3.52
C ARG A 481 -14.40 16.94 4.40
N ARG A 482 -13.35 16.46 5.08
CA ARG A 482 -13.41 15.39 6.10
C ARG A 482 -14.28 15.73 7.31
N TRP A 483 -14.67 16.98 7.53
CA TRP A 483 -15.62 17.38 8.59
C TRP A 483 -17.01 17.70 8.04
N ARG A 484 -17.15 18.01 6.74
CA ARG A 484 -18.43 18.42 6.13
C ARG A 484 -19.36 17.25 5.81
N LEU A 485 -18.82 16.04 5.58
CA LEU A 485 -19.61 14.83 5.31
C LEU A 485 -20.28 14.21 6.55
N TRP A 486 -19.94 14.65 7.76
CA TRP A 486 -20.34 13.98 9.01
C TRP A 486 -21.58 14.61 9.67
N ARG A 487 -22.46 15.22 8.86
CA ARG A 487 -23.79 15.73 9.22
C ARG A 487 -24.87 15.07 8.37
N ALA A 488 -24.98 13.75 8.45
CA ALA A 488 -26.15 13.01 8.03
C ALA A 488 -26.64 12.18 9.21
#